data_AF-A0A1Y3Y4I7-F1
#
_entry.id   AF-A0A1Y3Y4I7-F1
#
_cell.length_a   1.000
_cell.length_b   1.000
_cell.length_c   1.000
_cell.angle_alpha   90.00
_cell.angle_beta   90.00
_cell.angle_gamma   90.00
#
_symmetry.space_group_name_H-M   'P 1'
#
loop_
_entity.id
_entity.type
_entity.pdbx_description
1 polymer ?
#
loop_
_entity_poly.entity_id
_entity_poly.type
_entity_poly.pdbx_seq_one_letter_code
_entity_poly.pdbx_strand_id
1 'polypeptide(L)'
;MKEKRRRKIPELVNRKSGGAYIMERENSRNGMETSKREPVSRLPYRIRLLEDFLPLYAGPGREYVKMGTISDDQRLEIIEERWGKGQELWGRLKSNAGWILLENVERAII
;
A
#
# COMPACT_ATOMS: atom_id res chain seq x y z
N MET A 1 12.30 47.86 4.51
CA MET A 1 12.08 46.58 5.22
C MET A 1 10.62 46.19 4.99
N LYS A 2 10.36 44.93 4.60
CA LYS A 2 9.30 44.56 3.64
C LYS A 2 7.86 44.61 4.20
N GLU A 3 7.00 45.27 3.41
CA GLU A 3 5.54 45.41 3.50
C GLU A 3 4.83 44.05 3.69
N LYS A 4 4.00 43.95 4.73
CA LYS A 4 3.13 42.81 5.03
C LYS A 4 1.70 43.08 4.57
N ARG A 5 1.11 42.06 3.95
CA ARG A 5 -0.34 41.78 3.82
C ARG A 5 -1.12 42.59 2.77
N ARG A 6 -1.22 42.02 1.57
CA ARG A 6 -2.39 42.17 0.70
C ARG A 6 -3.24 40.90 0.75
N ARG A 7 -4.53 41.07 1.11
CA ARG A 7 -5.56 40.02 1.10
C ARG A 7 -6.03 39.80 -0.35
N LYS A 8 -6.33 38.54 -0.73
CA LYS A 8 -7.35 38.20 -1.74
C LYS A 8 -7.78 36.74 -1.57
N ILE A 9 -9.07 36.54 -1.34
CA ILE A 9 -9.83 35.31 -1.65
C ILE A 9 -10.76 35.76 -2.79
N PRO A 10 -11.06 34.94 -3.82
CA PRO A 10 -12.18 34.00 -3.72
C PRO A 10 -11.98 32.64 -4.42
N GLU A 11 -12.88 31.74 -4.04
CA GLU A 11 -13.20 30.41 -4.58
C GLU A 11 -13.21 30.29 -6.11
N LEU A 12 -12.93 29.08 -6.63
CA LEU A 12 -13.74 28.49 -7.70
C LEU A 12 -13.68 26.95 -7.65
N VAL A 13 -14.87 26.40 -7.86
CA VAL A 13 -15.39 25.04 -7.67
C VAL A 13 -14.89 24.07 -8.76
N ASN A 14 -15.13 22.76 -8.53
CA ASN A 14 -15.24 21.64 -9.50
C ASN A 14 -13.90 20.92 -9.82
N ARG A 15 -13.79 19.59 -9.92
CA ARG A 15 -14.75 18.49 -10.16
C ARG A 15 -13.98 17.17 -9.96
N LYS A 16 -14.71 16.10 -9.63
CA LYS A 16 -14.27 14.68 -9.59
C LYS A 16 -13.24 14.29 -10.66
N SER A 17 -12.27 13.45 -10.28
CA SER A 17 -11.86 12.20 -10.96
C SER A 17 -10.44 11.85 -10.47
N GLY A 18 -10.22 10.68 -9.87
CA GLY A 18 -9.86 9.50 -10.66
C GLY A 18 -8.33 9.33 -10.61
N GLY A 19 -7.89 8.14 -10.21
CA GLY A 19 -6.48 7.87 -9.88
C GLY A 19 -5.49 8.19 -10.99
N ALA A 20 -4.27 8.53 -10.57
CA ALA A 20 -3.10 8.58 -11.42
C ALA A 20 -2.02 7.70 -10.79
N TYR A 21 -1.97 6.44 -11.22
CA TYR A 21 -0.79 5.60 -11.07
C TYR A 21 0.29 6.14 -12.02
N ILE A 22 1.28 6.83 -11.48
CA ILE A 22 2.46 7.27 -12.22
C ILE A 22 3.45 6.10 -12.23
N MET A 23 3.64 5.50 -13.41
CA MET A 23 4.81 4.68 -13.71
C MET A 23 5.79 5.55 -14.48
N GLU A 24 6.95 5.84 -13.89
CA GLU A 24 8.10 6.36 -14.62
C GLU A 24 9.27 5.38 -14.43
N ARG A 25 9.63 4.72 -15.52
CA ARG A 25 10.94 4.08 -15.69
C ARG A 25 11.90 5.18 -16.11
N GLU A 26 13.07 5.26 -15.49
CA GLU A 26 14.34 5.11 -16.20
C GLU A 26 15.56 5.03 -15.27
N ASN A 27 16.27 3.92 -15.41
CA ASN A 27 17.70 3.68 -15.29
C ASN A 27 18.61 4.91 -15.02
N SER A 28 19.26 4.96 -13.85
CA SER A 28 20.51 5.72 -13.65
C SER A 28 21.36 5.13 -12.52
N ARG A 29 22.67 5.13 -12.78
CA ARG A 29 23.75 4.43 -12.09
C ARG A 29 24.13 5.10 -10.76
N ASN A 30 24.52 4.25 -9.81
CA ASN A 30 25.46 4.49 -8.71
C ASN A 30 25.00 5.39 -7.53
N GLY A 31 24.75 4.75 -6.37
CA GLY A 31 24.56 5.41 -5.09
C GLY A 31 24.39 4.39 -3.97
N MET A 32 25.46 4.15 -3.21
CA MET A 32 25.46 3.32 -2.00
C MET A 32 24.73 4.11 -0.90
N GLU A 33 23.41 3.98 -0.83
CA GLU A 33 22.58 4.64 0.18
C GLU A 33 21.70 3.59 0.85
N THR A 34 21.70 3.59 2.17
CA THR A 34 21.01 2.67 3.09
C THR A 34 19.61 2.31 2.58
N SER A 35 19.52 1.21 1.82
CA SER A 35 18.34 0.88 1.04
C SER A 35 17.27 0.30 1.96
N LYS A 36 16.46 1.20 2.51
CA LYS A 36 15.12 0.90 3.00
C LYS A 36 14.43 0.13 1.88
N ARG A 37 14.39 -1.19 1.98
CA ARG A 37 13.77 -2.06 0.97
C ARG A 37 12.36 -1.52 0.81
N GLU A 38 12.02 -0.97 -0.34
CA GLU A 38 10.64 -0.57 -0.62
C GLU A 38 10.01 -1.73 -1.41
N PRO A 39 8.74 -2.07 -1.14
CA PRO A 39 8.08 -3.09 -1.91
C PRO A 39 7.97 -2.66 -3.37
N VAL A 40 8.51 -3.48 -4.27
CA VAL A 40 8.81 -3.13 -5.68
C VAL A 40 7.63 -3.42 -6.61
N SER A 41 6.47 -3.81 -6.06
CA SER A 41 5.47 -4.46 -6.89
C SER A 41 4.45 -3.51 -7.51
N ARG A 42 3.98 -3.87 -8.71
CA ARG A 42 2.94 -3.11 -9.41
C ARG A 42 1.61 -3.34 -8.72
N LEU A 43 1.17 -2.34 -7.99
CA LEU A 43 -0.14 -2.30 -7.33
C LEU A 43 -1.22 -1.74 -8.29
N PRO A 44 -2.49 -2.13 -8.16
CA PRO A 44 -2.94 -3.25 -7.34
C PRO A 44 -2.65 -4.59 -8.04
N TYR A 45 -2.51 -5.65 -7.25
CA TYR A 45 -2.43 -7.03 -7.77
C TYR A 45 -3.31 -7.97 -6.96
N ARG A 46 -3.70 -9.08 -7.58
CA ARG A 46 -4.48 -10.12 -6.92
C ARG A 46 -3.58 -11.13 -6.25
N ILE A 47 -4.09 -11.70 -5.17
CA ILE A 47 -3.40 -12.75 -4.41
C ILE A 47 -4.34 -13.92 -4.17
N ARG A 48 -3.76 -15.09 -3.89
CA ARG A 48 -4.47 -16.25 -3.35
C ARG A 48 -3.87 -16.60 -2.00
N LEU A 49 -4.73 -17.02 -1.08
CA LEU A 49 -4.31 -17.48 0.24
C LEU A 49 -3.66 -18.87 0.10
N LEU A 50 -2.50 -19.08 0.72
CA LEU A 50 -1.87 -20.40 0.80
C LEU A 50 -2.48 -21.25 1.92
N GLU A 51 -3.07 -20.60 2.92
CA GLU A 51 -3.74 -21.21 4.07
C GLU A 51 -5.26 -21.01 3.98
N ASP A 52 -6.05 -21.88 4.61
CA ASP A 52 -7.52 -21.77 4.66
C ASP A 52 -7.99 -20.47 5.32
N PHE A 53 -7.18 -19.90 6.22
CA PHE A 53 -7.52 -18.69 6.94
C PHE A 53 -6.25 -17.90 7.32
N LEU A 54 -6.21 -16.61 6.99
CA LEU A 54 -5.14 -15.70 7.40
C LEU A 54 -5.62 -14.63 8.38
N PRO A 55 -4.84 -14.31 9.42
CA PRO A 55 -5.17 -13.23 10.35
C PRO A 55 -5.07 -11.85 9.68
N LEU A 56 -6.09 -11.02 9.91
CA LEU A 56 -6.13 -9.61 9.51
C LEU A 56 -5.68 -8.72 10.65
N TYR A 57 -4.77 -7.79 10.37
CA TYR A 57 -4.25 -6.84 11.34
C TYR A 57 -4.60 -5.41 10.96
N ALA A 58 -4.73 -4.53 11.97
CA ALA A 58 -4.99 -3.11 11.76
C ALA A 58 -3.82 -2.36 11.09
N GLY A 59 -2.62 -2.94 11.13
CA GLY A 59 -1.41 -2.35 10.57
C GLY A 59 -0.43 -3.41 10.05
N PRO A 60 0.65 -2.96 9.41
CA PRO A 60 1.67 -3.83 8.83
C PRO A 60 2.57 -4.40 9.93
N GLY A 61 2.12 -5.49 10.53
CA GLY A 61 2.86 -6.22 11.54
C GLY A 61 1.97 -6.92 12.57
N ARG A 62 2.54 -7.92 13.25
CA ARG A 62 1.82 -8.73 14.24
C ARG A 62 1.62 -8.01 15.58
N GLU A 63 2.27 -6.86 15.79
CA GLU A 63 2.06 -6.05 17.00
C GLU A 63 0.78 -5.21 16.95
N TYR A 64 0.18 -5.06 15.77
CA TYR A 64 -1.09 -4.38 15.63
C TYR A 64 -2.25 -5.25 16.11
N VAL A 65 -3.39 -4.62 16.41
CA VAL A 65 -4.59 -5.33 16.85
C VAL A 65 -5.09 -6.23 15.73
N LYS A 66 -5.30 -7.52 16.04
CA LYS A 66 -5.96 -8.47 15.15
C LYS A 66 -7.42 -8.06 14.98
N MET A 67 -7.78 -7.67 13.76
CA MET A 67 -9.13 -7.23 13.39
C MET A 67 -10.04 -8.42 13.08
N GLY A 68 -9.47 -9.53 12.63
CA GLY A 68 -10.24 -10.72 12.29
C GLY A 68 -9.40 -11.75 11.55
N THR A 69 -10.06 -12.57 10.75
CA THR A 69 -9.45 -13.59 9.92
C THR A 69 -10.15 -13.60 8.56
N ILE A 70 -9.40 -13.83 7.48
CA ILE A 70 -9.91 -13.92 6.12
C ILE A 70 -9.71 -15.33 5.58
N SER A 71 -10.75 -15.91 5.00
CA SER A 71 -10.72 -17.25 4.40
C SER A 71 -11.16 -17.25 2.93
N ASP A 72 -11.59 -16.10 2.40
CA ASP A 72 -12.01 -15.96 1.00
C ASP A 72 -10.84 -15.44 0.17
N ASP A 73 -10.38 -16.22 -0.81
CA ASP A 73 -9.29 -15.86 -1.71
C ASP A 73 -9.77 -15.26 -3.04
N GLN A 74 -11.07 -15.35 -3.35
CA GLN A 74 -11.57 -15.17 -4.72
C GLN A 74 -11.36 -13.77 -5.28
N ARG A 75 -11.19 -12.73 -4.44
CA ARG A 75 -11.05 -11.33 -4.89
C ARG A 75 -10.14 -10.47 -4.01
N LEU A 76 -9.11 -11.06 -3.42
CA LEU A 76 -8.17 -10.29 -2.61
C LEU A 76 -7.26 -9.45 -3.52
N GLU A 77 -7.44 -8.13 -3.48
CA GLU A 77 -6.61 -7.16 -4.17
C GLU A 77 -5.74 -6.41 -3.15
N ILE A 78 -4.41 -6.46 -3.34
CA ILE A 78 -3.45 -5.69 -2.57
C ILE A 78 -3.25 -4.34 -3.23
N ILE A 79 -3.43 -3.26 -2.46
CA ILE A 79 -3.32 -1.86 -2.94
C ILE A 79 -2.14 -1.11 -2.33
N GLU A 80 -1.56 -1.64 -1.25
CA GLU A 80 -0.44 -1.03 -0.54
C GLU A 80 0.40 -2.17 0.03
N GLU A 81 1.71 -2.01 0.01
CA GLU A 81 2.66 -2.93 0.62
C GLU A 81 3.51 -2.16 1.62
N ARG A 82 3.84 -2.78 2.75
CA ARG A 82 4.74 -2.17 3.73
C ARG A 82 5.51 -3.23 4.49
N TRP A 83 6.77 -2.94 4.78
CA TRP A 83 7.55 -3.75 5.70
C TRP A 83 7.08 -3.52 7.13
N GLY A 84 6.73 -4.60 7.80
CA GLY A 84 6.45 -4.64 9.22
C GLY A 84 7.71 -4.89 10.03
N LYS A 85 7.54 -5.02 11.34
CA LYS A 85 8.62 -5.41 12.24
C LYS A 85 9.17 -6.78 11.85
N GLY A 86 10.49 -6.95 11.91
CA GLY A 86 11.14 -8.22 11.56
C GLY A 86 11.40 -8.42 10.06
N GLN A 87 11.23 -7.39 9.22
CA GLN A 87 11.36 -7.50 7.76
C GLN A 87 10.32 -8.44 7.13
N GLU A 88 9.16 -8.60 7.79
CA GLU A 88 7.99 -9.25 7.20
C GLU A 88 7.33 -8.28 6.20
N LEU A 89 6.93 -8.76 5.03
CA LEU A 89 6.25 -7.93 4.05
C LEU A 89 4.73 -8.04 4.23
N TRP A 90 4.06 -6.90 4.40
CA TRP A 90 2.63 -6.82 4.62
C TRP A 90 1.93 -6.16 3.44
N GLY A 91 0.71 -6.62 3.16
CA GLY A 91 -0.13 -6.11 2.09
C GLY A 91 -1.47 -5.64 2.63
N ARG A 92 -1.88 -4.44 2.24
CA ARG A 92 -3.19 -3.88 2.58
C ARG A 92 -4.22 -4.28 1.54
N LEU A 93 -5.33 -4.81 2.01
CA LEU A 93 -6.46 -5.18 1.16
C LEU A 93 -7.24 -3.94 0.70
N LYS A 94 -7.65 -3.93 -0.56
CA LYS A 94 -8.54 -2.91 -1.16
C LYS A 94 -9.87 -2.77 -0.45
N SER A 95 -10.37 -3.87 0.13
CA SER A 95 -11.59 -3.89 0.95
C SER A 95 -11.45 -3.10 2.26
N ASN A 96 -10.27 -2.54 2.54
CA ASN A 96 -9.96 -1.83 3.78
C ASN A 96 -10.19 -2.69 5.05
N ALA A 97 -10.22 -4.03 4.87
CA ALA A 97 -10.41 -5.00 5.94
C ALA A 97 -9.18 -5.11 6.86
N GLY A 98 -8.00 -4.75 6.35
CA GLY A 98 -6.76 -4.73 7.11
C GLY A 98 -5.54 -5.07 6.27
N TRP A 99 -4.49 -5.42 7.00
CA TRP A 99 -3.20 -5.86 6.51
C TRP A 99 -3.05 -7.37 6.71
N ILE A 100 -2.47 -8.03 5.72
CA ILE A 100 -2.12 -9.44 5.76
C ILE A 100 -0.63 -9.63 5.50
N LEU A 101 -0.08 -10.74 5.97
CA LEU A 101 1.30 -11.12 5.71
C LEU A 101 1.41 -11.69 4.30
N LEU A 102 2.25 -11.07 3.46
CA LEU A 102 2.39 -11.46 2.05
C LEU A 102 3.26 -12.71 1.84
N GLU A 103 4.00 -13.15 2.85
CA GLU A 103 4.74 -14.41 2.78
C GLU A 103 3.81 -15.64 2.75
N ASN A 104 2.59 -15.52 3.31
CA ASN A 104 1.61 -16.61 3.36
C ASN A 104 0.57 -16.51 2.24
N VAL A 105 0.83 -15.71 1.21
CA VAL A 105 -0.04 -15.58 0.03
C VAL A 105 0.80 -15.69 -1.23
N GLU A 106 0.21 -16.26 -2.27
CA GLU A 106 0.80 -16.24 -3.60
C GLU A 106 0.22 -15.09 -4.42
N ARG A 107 1.04 -14.50 -5.31
CA ARG A 107 0.54 -13.56 -6.30
C ARG A 107 -0.23 -14.32 -7.37
N ALA A 108 -1.49 -13.96 -7.58
CA ALA A 108 -2.30 -14.51 -8.64
C ALA A 108 -2.05 -13.72 -9.94
N ILE A 109 -1.52 -14.39 -10.96
CA ILE A 109 -1.46 -13.86 -12.32
C ILE A 109 -2.75 -14.31 -13.03
N ILE A 110 -3.50 -13.36 -13.57
CA ILE A 110 -4.67 -13.59 -14.43
C ILE A 110 -4.29 -13.49 -15.90
#